data_AF-A0A1S3WNM5-F1
#
_entry.id   AF-A0A1S3WNM5-F1
#
_cell.length_a   1.000
_cell.length_b   1.000
_cell.length_c   1.000
_cell.angle_alpha   90.00
_cell.angle_beta   90.00
_cell.angle_gamma   90.00
#
_symmetry.space_group_name_H-M   'P 1'
#
loop_
_entity.id
_entity.type
_entity.pdbx_description
1 polymer ?
#
loop_
_entity_poly.entity_id
_entity_poly.type
_entity_poly.pdbx_seq_one_letter_code
_entity_poly.pdbx_strand_id
1 'polypeptide(L)'
;ITHLHPLFLRWETLDSFMQHDVQELCRVLLDNVENKMKGTCVEGTIPKLFRGKMVSYIQCKEVDYRSDRREDYYDIQLSIKGKKNIFESFVDYVAVEQLDGDNKYDAGEHGLQEAEKGVKFLTLPPVLHLQLMRFMYDPQTDQNIKINDRFEFPEQLPLDEFLQKTDPKDPANYILHAVLVHSGDNHGGHYVVYLNPKGDGKWCKFDDDVVSRCTKEEAIEHNYGGHDDDLSVRHCTNAYMLVYIRESKLSEVLQAVTDHDIPQQLVERLQEEKRVEAQKRKERQEAHLYMQVQIVAEDQFCGHQGNDMYDEEKVKYTVFKVLKNSSLAEFVQSLSQTMGFPQDQIRLWPMQARSNGTKRPAMLDNEADGNKTMIELSDNENPWTIFLETVDPELAASGATLPKFDKDHDVMLFLKMYDPKTRSLNYCGHIYTPISCKIRDLLPVMCDRAGFIQDTSLILYEVCQAHLSLGVGGVLLVLDCCVK
;
A
#
# COMPACT_ATOMS: atom_id res chain seq x y z
N ILE A 1 9.97 2.85 5.54
CA ILE A 1 9.65 3.46 4.22
C ILE A 1 8.14 3.51 4.00
N THR A 2 7.40 2.40 4.16
CA THR A 2 5.92 2.31 3.98
C THR A 2 5.06 3.24 4.85
N HIS A 3 5.53 3.70 6.02
CA HIS A 3 4.79 4.66 6.87
C HIS A 3 5.21 6.12 6.68
N LEU A 4 6.38 6.40 6.07
CA LEU A 4 6.85 7.76 5.81
C LEU A 4 6.14 8.38 4.60
N HIS A 5 5.91 7.58 3.56
CA HIS A 5 5.24 7.98 2.32
C HIS A 5 3.87 8.65 2.53
N PRO A 6 2.92 8.04 3.25
CA PRO A 6 1.56 8.56 3.35
C PRO A 6 1.46 9.77 4.29
N LEU A 7 2.28 9.79 5.36
CA LEU A 7 2.18 10.77 6.44
C LEU A 7 2.96 12.06 6.17
N PHE A 8 4.11 11.98 5.49
CA PHE A 8 4.98 13.13 5.27
C PHE A 8 4.93 13.67 3.84
N LEU A 9 4.87 12.80 2.83
CA LEU A 9 4.95 13.20 1.42
C LEU A 9 3.58 13.22 0.71
N ARG A 10 2.54 12.68 1.36
CA ARG A 10 1.22 12.41 0.74
C ARG A 10 1.30 11.60 -0.55
N TRP A 11 2.36 10.81 -0.69
CA TRP A 11 2.58 9.96 -1.85
C TRP A 11 1.82 8.65 -1.65
N GLU A 12 0.94 8.31 -2.58
CA GLU A 12 0.20 7.04 -2.57
C GLU A 12 1.11 5.87 -2.96
N THR A 13 0.64 4.62 -2.81
CA THR A 13 1.39 3.41 -3.16
C THR A 13 1.79 3.31 -4.64
N LEU A 14 1.19 4.11 -5.52
CA LEU A 14 1.59 4.19 -6.93
C LEU A 14 2.73 5.20 -7.13
N ASP A 15 2.75 6.29 -6.36
CA ASP A 15 3.83 7.29 -6.38
C ASP A 15 5.13 6.76 -5.80
N SER A 16 5.09 5.73 -4.93
CA SER A 16 6.31 5.03 -4.46
C SER A 16 7.09 4.28 -5.55
N PHE A 17 6.50 4.12 -6.74
CA PHE A 17 7.20 3.57 -7.91
C PHE A 17 7.69 4.66 -8.88
N MET A 18 7.35 5.93 -8.64
CA MET A 18 7.87 7.04 -9.42
C MET A 18 9.28 7.41 -8.94
N GLN A 19 10.24 7.43 -9.86
CA GLN A 19 11.59 7.89 -9.56
C GLN A 19 11.56 9.42 -9.46
N HIS A 20 11.74 9.92 -8.24
CA HIS A 20 11.88 11.35 -7.97
C HIS A 20 13.36 11.74 -7.94
N ASP A 21 13.62 13.00 -8.30
CA ASP A 21 14.94 13.59 -8.09
C ASP A 21 15.24 13.66 -6.59
N VAL A 22 16.38 13.11 -6.17
CA VAL A 22 16.81 13.13 -4.77
C VAL A 22 16.89 14.55 -4.21
N GLN A 23 17.25 15.53 -5.04
CA GLN A 23 17.30 16.93 -4.62
C GLN A 23 15.90 17.48 -4.33
N GLU A 24 14.91 17.14 -5.16
CA GLU A 24 13.51 17.54 -4.94
C GLU A 24 12.99 16.97 -3.61
N LEU A 25 13.20 15.67 -3.37
CA LEU A 25 12.81 15.02 -2.11
C LEU A 25 13.51 15.66 -0.91
N CYS A 26 14.82 15.96 -1.03
CA CYS A 26 15.58 16.61 0.02
C CYS A 26 14.99 17.97 0.37
N ARG A 27 14.67 18.80 -0.63
CA ARG A 27 14.04 20.11 -0.43
C ARG A 27 12.66 20.02 0.21
N VAL A 28 11.80 19.14 -0.31
CA VAL A 28 10.45 18.94 0.25
C VAL A 28 10.53 18.53 1.72
N LEU A 29 11.44 17.62 2.05
CA LEU A 29 11.62 17.15 3.43
C LEU A 29 12.19 18.27 4.33
N LEU A 30 13.25 18.95 3.90
CA LEU A 30 13.87 20.03 4.66
C LEU A 30 12.91 21.20 4.89
N ASP A 31 12.15 21.61 3.88
CA ASP A 31 11.14 22.67 4.00
C ASP A 31 9.99 22.26 4.93
N ASN A 32 9.55 21.00 4.87
CA ASN A 32 8.52 20.49 5.78
C ASN A 32 9.00 20.51 7.24
N VAL A 33 10.21 20.00 7.48
CA VAL A 33 10.82 19.96 8.81
C VAL A 33 11.09 21.38 9.33
N GLU A 34 11.60 22.28 8.49
CA GLU A 34 11.81 23.69 8.84
C GLU A 34 10.49 24.34 9.29
N ASN A 35 9.41 24.13 8.54
CA ASN A 35 8.10 24.65 8.90
C ASN A 35 7.52 24.05 10.18
N LYS A 36 7.79 22.77 10.47
CA LYS A 36 7.38 22.10 11.71
C LYS A 36 8.19 22.55 12.93
N MET A 37 9.42 23.02 12.73
CA MET A 37 10.29 23.54 13.79
C MET A 37 9.97 24.98 14.20
N LYS A 38 9.22 25.74 13.39
CA LYS A 38 8.83 27.13 13.73
C LYS A 38 8.01 27.17 15.02
N GLY A 39 8.39 28.03 15.96
CA GLY A 39 7.77 28.13 17.28
C GLY A 39 8.22 27.07 18.29
N THR A 40 9.24 26.27 17.99
CA THR A 40 9.84 25.29 18.89
C THR A 40 11.22 25.74 19.39
N CYS A 41 11.81 25.01 20.34
CA CYS A 41 13.16 25.32 20.85
C CYS A 41 14.30 25.11 19.83
N VAL A 42 14.02 24.46 18.69
CA VAL A 42 14.99 24.16 17.63
C VAL A 42 14.68 24.91 16.33
N GLU A 43 13.92 26.01 16.42
CA GLU A 43 13.61 26.87 15.28
C GLU A 43 14.89 27.38 14.60
N GLY A 44 14.89 27.39 13.26
CA GLY A 44 16.02 27.89 12.46
C GLY A 44 17.20 26.92 12.32
N THR A 45 17.10 25.68 12.82
CA THR A 45 18.17 24.67 12.69
C THR A 45 18.49 24.35 11.22
N ILE A 46 17.47 24.18 10.37
CA ILE A 46 17.65 23.87 8.94
C ILE A 46 18.38 25.03 8.21
N PRO A 47 17.95 26.30 8.33
CA PRO A 47 18.72 27.43 7.82
C PRO A 47 20.14 27.51 8.38
N LYS A 48 20.34 27.25 9.68
CA LYS A 48 21.67 27.32 10.30
C LYS A 48 22.66 26.33 9.68
N LEU A 49 22.19 25.14 9.29
CA LEU A 49 23.04 24.07 8.75
C LEU A 49 23.24 24.17 7.23
N PHE A 50 22.19 24.53 6.49
CA PHE A 50 22.18 24.37 5.02
C PHE A 50 22.06 25.71 4.25
N ARG A 51 21.64 26.81 4.88
CA ARG A 51 21.41 28.07 4.16
C ARG A 51 22.73 28.80 3.89
N GLY A 52 23.07 28.94 2.61
CA GLY A 52 24.07 29.87 2.14
C GLY A 52 23.46 31.16 1.60
N LYS A 53 24.30 32.14 1.28
CA LYS A 53 23.91 33.40 0.67
C LYS A 53 24.75 33.68 -0.55
N MET A 54 24.09 34.07 -1.64
CA MET A 54 24.73 34.50 -2.87
C MET A 54 24.18 35.85 -3.33
N VAL A 55 24.97 36.55 -4.15
CA VAL A 55 24.56 37.78 -4.81
C VAL A 55 24.66 37.57 -6.31
N SER A 56 23.54 37.73 -7.01
CA SER A 56 23.53 37.92 -8.46
C SER A 56 23.64 39.40 -8.74
N TYR A 57 24.65 39.81 -9.49
CA TYR A 57 24.86 41.20 -9.87
C TYR A 57 24.73 41.35 -11.38
N ILE A 58 24.18 42.47 -11.81
CA ILE A 58 24.10 42.89 -13.20
C ILE A 58 24.70 44.28 -13.29
N GLN A 59 25.74 44.43 -14.11
CA GLN A 59 26.44 45.69 -14.35
C GLN A 59 26.29 46.08 -15.82
N CYS A 60 25.65 47.21 -16.10
CA CYS A 60 25.58 47.72 -17.47
C CYS A 60 26.95 48.25 -17.94
N LYS A 61 27.24 48.09 -19.23
CA LYS A 61 28.53 48.50 -19.83
C LYS A 61 28.57 49.96 -20.24
N GLU A 62 27.47 50.45 -20.84
CA GLU A 62 27.39 51.79 -21.42
C GLU A 62 26.84 52.84 -20.43
N VAL A 63 26.07 52.39 -19.44
CA VAL A 63 25.48 53.23 -18.40
C VAL A 63 25.96 52.80 -17.02
N ASP A 64 26.15 53.75 -16.11
CA ASP A 64 26.53 53.48 -14.72
C ASP A 64 25.31 53.01 -13.91
N TYR A 65 24.81 51.83 -14.26
CA TYR A 65 23.70 51.17 -13.61
C TYR A 65 24.12 49.78 -13.13
N ARG A 66 23.87 49.50 -11.84
CA ARG A 66 24.15 48.23 -11.20
C ARG A 66 22.94 47.74 -10.42
N SER A 67 22.56 46.49 -10.65
CA SER A 67 21.52 45.80 -9.90
C SER A 67 22.13 44.63 -9.14
N ASP A 68 21.94 44.61 -7.82
CA ASP A 68 22.39 43.52 -6.94
C ASP A 68 21.16 42.83 -6.32
N ARG A 69 21.00 41.53 -6.58
CA ARG A 69 19.95 40.69 -5.99
C ARG A 69 20.57 39.67 -5.05
N ARG A 70 20.18 39.71 -3.77
CA ARG A 70 20.65 38.76 -2.76
C ARG A 70 19.66 37.62 -2.62
N GLU A 71 20.17 36.40 -2.69
CA GLU A 71 19.38 35.18 -2.62
C GLU A 71 19.96 34.22 -1.59
N ASP A 72 19.07 33.52 -0.90
CA ASP A 72 19.41 32.40 -0.04
C ASP A 72 19.34 31.11 -0.86
N TYR A 73 20.23 30.15 -0.60
CA TYR A 73 20.22 28.84 -1.24
C TYR A 73 20.46 27.72 -0.22
N TYR A 74 19.98 26.52 -0.52
CA TYR A 74 20.14 25.32 0.32
C TYR A 74 20.94 24.21 -0.37
N ASP A 75 21.06 24.29 -1.70
CA ASP A 75 21.89 23.45 -2.55
C ASP A 75 22.52 24.30 -3.67
N ILE A 76 23.56 23.76 -4.31
CA ILE A 76 24.19 24.35 -5.49
C ILE A 76 24.15 23.33 -6.62
N GLN A 77 23.65 23.76 -7.77
CA GLN A 77 23.59 22.98 -9.01
C GLN A 77 24.85 23.23 -9.82
N LEU A 78 25.64 22.18 -10.05
CA LEU A 78 26.89 22.25 -10.80
C LEU A 78 26.74 21.65 -12.19
N SER A 79 27.07 22.43 -13.20
CA SER A 79 27.18 21.97 -14.59
C SER A 79 28.35 21.02 -14.73
N ILE A 80 28.14 19.87 -15.36
CA ILE A 80 29.19 18.87 -15.56
C ILE A 80 29.62 18.73 -17.02
N LYS A 81 28.78 19.16 -17.98
CA LYS A 81 29.02 18.92 -19.40
C LYS A 81 30.26 19.71 -19.83
N GLY A 82 31.28 19.00 -20.31
CA GLY A 82 32.55 19.61 -20.70
C GLY A 82 33.41 20.11 -19.54
N LYS A 83 33.12 19.71 -18.29
CA LYS A 83 33.92 20.02 -17.10
C LYS A 83 34.56 18.74 -16.57
N LYS A 84 35.83 18.80 -16.18
CA LYS A 84 36.58 17.63 -15.71
C LYS A 84 36.42 17.38 -14.21
N ASN A 85 36.21 18.43 -13.43
CA ASN A 85 36.17 18.38 -11.98
C ASN A 85 35.30 19.49 -11.38
N ILE A 86 35.04 19.38 -10.07
CA ILE A 86 34.26 20.37 -9.31
C ILE A 86 34.78 21.79 -9.44
N PHE A 87 36.10 22.01 -9.44
CA PHE A 87 36.65 23.37 -9.51
C PHE A 87 36.29 24.06 -10.83
N GLU A 88 36.41 23.36 -11.96
CA GLU A 88 36.00 23.90 -13.26
C GLU A 88 34.51 24.25 -13.29
N SER A 89 33.65 23.47 -12.63
CA SER A 89 32.23 23.78 -12.49
C SER A 89 31.95 24.97 -11.58
N PHE A 90 32.71 25.16 -10.50
CA PHE A 90 32.58 26.36 -9.67
C PHE A 90 33.06 27.62 -10.38
N VAL A 91 34.15 27.54 -11.14
CA VAL A 91 34.63 28.63 -12.00
C VAL A 91 33.58 29.00 -13.03
N ASP A 92 32.95 28.01 -13.66
CA ASP A 92 31.82 28.22 -14.59
C ASP A 92 30.62 28.87 -13.90
N TYR A 93 30.29 28.43 -12.68
CA TYR A 93 29.17 28.95 -11.91
C TYR A 93 29.32 30.44 -11.56
N VAL A 94 30.54 30.89 -11.26
CA VAL A 94 30.84 32.31 -10.96
C VAL A 94 31.31 33.08 -12.19
N ALA A 95 31.34 32.46 -13.37
CA ALA A 95 31.76 33.11 -14.60
C ALA A 95 30.79 34.25 -14.95
N VAL A 96 31.34 35.33 -15.50
CA VAL A 96 30.55 36.48 -15.92
C VAL A 96 29.91 36.17 -17.27
N GLU A 97 28.58 36.13 -17.29
CA GLU A 97 27.77 36.02 -18.49
C GLU A 97 27.62 37.39 -19.15
N GLN A 98 27.75 37.41 -20.48
CA GLN A 98 27.57 38.62 -21.28
C GLN A 98 26.12 38.66 -21.77
N LEU A 99 25.43 39.76 -21.48
CA LEU A 99 24.07 40.03 -21.95
C LEU A 99 24.15 40.96 -23.16
N ASP A 100 24.20 40.38 -24.35
CA ASP A 100 24.30 41.07 -25.64
C ASP A 100 23.24 40.61 -26.65
N GLY A 101 23.21 41.25 -27.83
CA GLY A 101 22.30 40.88 -28.92
C GLY A 101 20.81 40.93 -28.52
N ASP A 102 20.11 39.81 -28.70
CA ASP A 102 18.69 39.66 -28.34
C ASP A 102 18.47 39.46 -26.83
N ASN A 103 19.54 39.23 -26.04
CA ASN A 103 19.49 38.97 -24.60
C ASN A 103 19.87 40.20 -23.75
N LYS A 104 19.66 41.42 -24.27
CA LYS A 104 19.96 42.67 -23.54
C LYS A 104 19.15 42.79 -22.26
N TYR A 105 19.76 43.40 -21.24
CA TYR A 105 19.14 43.62 -19.94
C TYR A 105 18.21 44.84 -19.96
N ASP A 106 16.99 44.71 -19.47
CA ASP A 106 16.09 45.84 -19.26
C ASP A 106 16.48 46.59 -17.98
N ALA A 107 17.16 47.72 -18.15
CA ALA A 107 17.61 48.61 -17.09
C ALA A 107 16.53 49.65 -16.68
N GLY A 108 15.26 49.41 -17.02
CA GLY A 108 14.14 50.28 -16.63
C GLY A 108 14.20 51.65 -17.31
N GLU A 109 14.66 52.67 -16.58
CA GLU A 109 14.77 54.04 -17.11
C GLU A 109 15.75 54.16 -18.28
N HIS A 110 16.74 53.24 -18.38
CA HIS A 110 17.74 53.22 -19.45
C HIS A 110 17.39 52.25 -20.60
N GLY A 111 16.24 51.59 -20.57
CA GLY A 111 15.80 50.62 -21.58
C GLY A 111 16.73 49.39 -21.67
N LEU A 112 16.74 48.75 -22.85
CA LEU A 112 17.56 47.55 -23.11
C LEU A 112 19.03 47.92 -23.28
N GLN A 113 19.88 47.41 -22.39
CA GLN A 113 21.31 47.71 -22.30
C GLN A 113 22.13 46.42 -22.35
N GLU A 114 23.35 46.54 -22.90
CA GLU A 114 24.33 45.48 -22.79
C GLU A 114 24.92 45.48 -21.38
N ALA A 115 24.95 44.30 -20.76
CA ALA A 115 25.31 44.16 -19.36
C ALA A 115 26.11 42.89 -19.10
N GLU A 116 26.78 42.87 -17.96
CA GLU A 116 27.49 41.73 -17.43
C GLU A 116 26.72 41.19 -16.24
N LYS A 117 26.33 39.92 -16.31
CA LYS A 117 25.64 39.22 -15.22
C LYS A 117 26.61 38.25 -14.58
N GLY A 118 26.75 38.29 -13.27
CA GLY A 118 27.58 37.35 -12.53
C GLY A 118 26.93 36.92 -11.22
N VAL A 119 27.49 35.87 -10.63
CA VAL A 119 27.08 35.34 -9.32
C VAL A 119 28.30 35.27 -8.43
N LYS A 120 28.16 35.69 -7.17
CA LYS A 120 29.20 35.55 -6.14
C LYS A 120 28.63 35.00 -4.85
N PHE A 121 29.38 34.14 -4.19
CA PHE A 121 29.01 33.63 -2.88
C PHE A 121 29.39 34.64 -1.79
N LEU A 122 28.42 34.94 -0.92
CA LEU A 122 28.63 35.75 0.28
C LEU A 122 29.01 34.87 1.46
N THR A 123 28.28 33.77 1.65
CA THR A 123 28.50 32.80 2.74
C THR A 123 28.21 31.39 2.26
N LEU A 124 29.12 30.47 2.57
CA LEU A 124 28.91 29.04 2.38
C LEU A 124 28.42 28.38 3.70
N PRO A 125 27.41 27.49 3.67
CA PRO A 125 26.81 26.87 4.85
C PRO A 125 27.72 25.81 5.49
N PRO A 126 27.51 25.43 6.78
CA PRO A 126 28.22 24.32 7.41
C PRO A 126 28.11 22.99 6.66
N VAL A 127 26.93 22.67 6.12
CA VAL A 127 26.67 21.48 5.29
C VAL A 127 26.32 21.95 3.89
N LEU A 128 27.13 21.53 2.92
CA LEU A 128 27.03 21.94 1.53
C LEU A 128 26.52 20.78 0.69
N HIS A 129 25.34 20.95 0.11
CA HIS A 129 24.75 20.05 -0.86
C HIS A 129 25.09 20.50 -2.28
N LEU A 130 25.80 19.65 -3.01
CA LEU A 130 26.15 19.88 -4.41
C LEU A 130 25.41 18.87 -5.28
N GLN A 131 24.48 19.36 -6.09
CA GLN A 131 23.78 18.56 -7.10
C GLN A 131 24.60 18.60 -8.39
N LEU A 132 24.99 17.44 -8.90
CA LEU A 132 25.68 17.32 -10.18
C LEU A 132 24.61 17.19 -11.26
N MET A 133 24.58 18.13 -12.21
CA MET A 133 23.58 18.18 -13.28
C MET A 133 23.82 17.08 -14.33
N ARG A 134 23.65 15.81 -13.92
CA ARG A 134 23.82 14.61 -14.75
C ARG A 134 22.64 14.32 -15.65
N PHE A 135 21.51 14.98 -15.47
CA PHE A 135 20.37 14.85 -16.37
C PHE A 135 20.20 16.15 -17.12
N MET A 136 20.15 16.05 -18.45
CA MET A 136 19.87 17.19 -19.30
C MET A 136 18.90 16.81 -20.41
N TYR A 137 18.06 17.76 -20.79
CA TYR A 137 17.23 17.61 -21.97
C TYR A 137 18.11 17.73 -23.21
N ASP A 138 18.04 16.73 -24.09
CA ASP A 138 18.69 16.75 -25.40
C ASP A 138 17.65 17.05 -26.50
N PRO A 139 17.69 18.27 -27.09
CA PRO A 139 16.74 18.65 -28.14
C PRO A 139 16.83 17.80 -29.40
N GLN A 140 17.95 17.11 -29.66
CA GLN A 140 18.09 16.28 -30.86
C GLN A 140 17.29 14.98 -30.75
N THR A 141 17.25 14.41 -29.55
CA THR A 141 16.54 13.15 -29.26
C THR A 141 15.18 13.36 -28.61
N ASP A 142 14.84 14.62 -28.28
CA ASP A 142 13.61 15.04 -27.60
C ASP A 142 13.37 14.28 -26.28
N GLN A 143 14.45 13.96 -25.57
CA GLN A 143 14.43 13.18 -24.34
C GLN A 143 15.47 13.68 -23.33
N ASN A 144 15.21 13.42 -22.05
CA ASN A 144 16.20 13.65 -21.00
C ASN A 144 17.24 12.52 -21.03
N ILE A 145 18.51 12.89 -21.18
CA ILE A 145 19.64 11.97 -21.21
C ILE A 145 20.46 12.09 -19.94
N LYS A 146 21.01 10.96 -19.50
CA LYS A 146 21.99 10.93 -18.41
C LYS A 146 23.40 11.10 -18.97
N ILE A 147 24.11 12.10 -18.47
CA ILE A 147 25.51 12.39 -18.76
C ILE A 147 26.39 11.51 -17.86
N ASN A 148 27.06 10.55 -18.49
CA ASN A 148 27.95 9.61 -17.79
C ASN A 148 29.42 10.02 -17.87
N ASP A 149 29.72 11.22 -18.37
CA ASP A 149 31.07 11.78 -18.47
C ASP A 149 31.82 11.72 -17.13
N ARG A 150 33.13 11.53 -17.24
CA ARG A 150 34.04 11.50 -16.09
C ARG A 150 34.10 12.88 -15.45
N PHE A 151 33.74 12.94 -14.17
CA PHE A 151 33.72 14.17 -13.37
C PHE A 151 34.33 13.91 -12.00
N GLU A 152 35.46 14.54 -11.72
CA GLU A 152 36.22 14.33 -10.49
C GLU A 152 35.74 15.25 -9.36
N PHE A 153 35.69 14.68 -8.15
CA PHE A 153 35.41 15.40 -6.93
C PHE A 153 36.41 15.02 -5.84
N PRO A 154 37.02 16.00 -5.15
CA PRO A 154 38.06 15.72 -4.16
C PRO A 154 37.45 15.38 -2.80
N GLU A 155 38.20 14.69 -1.95
CA GLU A 155 37.84 14.51 -0.55
C GLU A 155 37.87 15.83 0.23
N GLN A 156 38.87 16.68 -0.05
CA GLN A 156 39.00 18.01 0.54
C GLN A 156 38.74 19.06 -0.53
N LEU A 157 37.78 19.94 -0.29
CA LEU A 157 37.32 20.94 -1.23
C LEU A 157 37.55 22.35 -0.66
N PRO A 158 38.65 23.02 -1.01
CA PRO A 158 38.85 24.44 -0.70
C PRO A 158 37.96 25.31 -1.59
N LEU A 159 37.19 26.21 -1.00
CA LEU A 159 36.25 27.11 -1.70
C LEU A 159 36.46 28.60 -1.41
N ASP A 160 37.55 28.97 -0.72
CA ASP A 160 37.82 30.36 -0.33
C ASP A 160 37.89 31.31 -1.54
N GLU A 161 38.38 30.83 -2.69
CA GLU A 161 38.51 31.63 -3.91
C GLU A 161 37.18 32.07 -4.52
N PHE A 162 36.08 31.36 -4.21
CA PHE A 162 34.74 31.66 -4.74
C PHE A 162 33.93 32.59 -3.83
N LEU A 163 34.44 32.90 -2.63
CA LEU A 163 33.81 33.85 -1.70
C LEU A 163 34.16 35.30 -2.06
N GLN A 164 33.19 36.20 -1.96
CA GLN A 164 33.44 37.63 -2.14
C GLN A 164 34.40 38.19 -1.07
N LYS A 165 34.36 37.64 0.15
CA LYS A 165 35.25 38.01 1.25
C LYS A 165 35.67 36.75 2.00
N THR A 166 36.97 36.52 2.07
CA THR A 166 37.56 35.42 2.84
C THR A 166 37.68 35.79 4.32
N ASP A 167 37.62 34.78 5.18
CA ASP A 167 37.92 34.92 6.61
C ASP A 167 39.18 34.11 6.95
N PRO A 168 40.32 34.77 7.24
CA PRO A 168 41.55 34.07 7.60
C PRO A 168 41.45 33.16 8.83
N LYS A 169 40.44 33.37 9.70
CA LYS A 169 40.23 32.56 10.90
C LYS A 169 39.29 31.38 10.68
N ASP A 170 38.54 31.38 9.59
CA ASP A 170 37.59 30.34 9.23
C ASP A 170 37.67 30.08 7.71
N PRO A 171 38.70 29.38 7.23
CA PRO A 171 38.81 29.02 5.82
C PRO A 171 37.58 28.24 5.35
N ALA A 172 37.23 28.41 4.08
CA ALA A 172 36.16 27.66 3.42
C ALA A 172 36.67 26.29 2.92
N ASN A 173 37.30 25.53 3.81
CA ASN A 173 37.71 24.15 3.55
C ASN A 173 36.58 23.20 3.92
N TYR A 174 36.25 22.29 3.02
CA TYR A 174 35.20 21.31 3.19
C TYR A 174 35.73 19.88 3.08
N ILE A 175 35.14 18.97 3.84
CA ILE A 175 35.45 17.54 3.85
C ILE A 175 34.25 16.77 3.29
N LEU A 176 34.50 15.88 2.34
CA LEU A 176 33.49 15.03 1.72
C LEU A 176 32.90 14.07 2.77
N HIS A 177 31.58 14.10 2.89
CA HIS A 177 30.83 13.33 3.89
C HIS A 177 29.95 12.24 3.25
N ALA A 178 29.26 12.57 2.15
CA ALA A 178 28.40 11.64 1.44
C ALA A 178 28.57 11.74 -0.09
N VAL A 179 28.48 10.60 -0.76
CA VAL A 179 28.44 10.47 -2.21
C VAL A 179 27.20 9.66 -2.57
N LEU A 180 26.18 10.33 -3.09
CA LEU A 180 24.97 9.67 -3.58
C LEU A 180 25.20 9.29 -5.03
N VAL A 181 24.99 8.02 -5.34
CA VAL A 181 25.34 7.41 -6.62
C VAL A 181 24.07 6.86 -7.25
N HIS A 182 23.93 7.12 -8.55
CA HIS A 182 22.84 6.59 -9.35
C HIS A 182 23.41 5.65 -10.41
N SER A 183 22.91 4.40 -10.43
CA SER A 183 23.23 3.38 -11.43
C SER A 183 22.03 3.14 -12.33
N GLY A 184 22.14 3.44 -13.62
CA GLY A 184 21.02 3.34 -14.57
C GLY A 184 20.89 4.59 -15.43
N ASP A 185 19.75 4.73 -16.10
CA ASP A 185 19.44 5.83 -17.01
C ASP A 185 18.29 6.71 -16.48
N ASN A 186 17.76 7.60 -17.31
CA ASN A 186 16.66 8.49 -16.92
C ASN A 186 15.31 7.79 -16.71
N HIS A 187 15.12 6.58 -17.26
CA HIS A 187 13.86 5.83 -17.19
C HIS A 187 13.86 4.79 -16.07
N GLY A 188 15.04 4.42 -15.58
CA GLY A 188 15.17 3.50 -14.48
C GLY A 188 16.61 3.39 -13.99
N GLY A 189 16.80 3.54 -12.67
CA GLY A 189 18.02 3.10 -12.02
C GLY A 189 17.88 2.73 -10.56
N HIS A 190 19.03 2.55 -9.93
CA HIS A 190 19.22 2.16 -8.54
C HIS A 190 20.05 3.21 -7.83
N TYR A 191 19.63 3.62 -6.64
CA TYR A 191 20.31 4.62 -5.83
C TYR A 191 21.06 3.94 -4.69
N VAL A 192 22.34 4.27 -4.55
CA VAL A 192 23.15 3.84 -3.41
C VAL A 192 23.86 5.06 -2.83
N VAL A 193 24.22 5.01 -1.54
CA VAL A 193 24.96 6.10 -0.92
C VAL A 193 26.20 5.59 -0.21
N TYR A 194 27.32 6.26 -0.47
CA TYR A 194 28.55 6.08 0.28
C TYR A 194 28.64 7.18 1.32
N LEU A 195 28.88 6.81 2.58
CA LEU A 195 28.95 7.74 3.70
C LEU A 195 30.23 7.48 4.51
N ASN A 196 30.78 8.56 5.05
CA ASN A 196 31.78 8.56 6.11
C ASN A 196 31.14 9.15 7.38
N PRO A 197 30.35 8.35 8.14
CA PRO A 197 29.40 8.89 9.11
C PRO A 197 30.06 9.67 10.26
N LYS A 198 31.28 9.27 10.65
CA LYS A 198 32.03 9.91 11.75
C LYS A 198 33.02 10.97 11.25
N GLY A 199 33.16 11.15 9.94
CA GLY A 199 34.19 12.01 9.38
C GLY A 199 35.62 11.50 9.60
N ASP A 200 35.82 10.21 9.93
CA ASP A 200 37.12 9.62 10.28
C ASP A 200 37.80 8.88 9.11
N GLY A 201 37.20 8.94 7.92
CA GLY A 201 37.71 8.34 6.69
C GLY A 201 37.29 6.88 6.52
N LYS A 202 36.46 6.34 7.42
CA LYS A 202 35.91 4.98 7.31
C LYS A 202 34.61 5.00 6.53
N TRP A 203 34.72 4.70 5.24
CA TRP A 203 33.60 4.68 4.32
C TRP A 203 32.75 3.41 4.46
N CYS A 204 31.45 3.59 4.31
CA CYS A 204 30.46 2.51 4.22
C CYS A 204 29.56 2.76 3.01
N LYS A 205 29.22 1.67 2.31
CA LYS A 205 28.18 1.64 1.28
C LYS A 205 26.86 1.25 1.92
N PHE A 206 25.85 2.09 1.75
CA PHE A 206 24.47 1.85 2.14
C PHE A 206 23.67 1.55 0.86
N ASP A 207 23.34 0.27 0.69
CA ASP A 207 22.62 -0.27 -0.46
C ASP A 207 21.33 -0.91 0.07
N ASP A 208 20.28 -0.10 0.16
CA ASP A 208 19.00 -0.45 0.78
C ASP A 208 19.09 -1.08 2.18
N ASP A 209 18.79 -2.38 2.29
CA ASP A 209 18.80 -3.15 3.52
C ASP A 209 20.19 -3.69 3.89
N VAL A 210 21.19 -3.51 3.01
CA VAL A 210 22.55 -4.00 3.19
C VAL A 210 23.53 -2.84 3.40
N VAL A 211 24.21 -2.87 4.54
CA VAL A 211 25.30 -1.94 4.86
C VAL A 211 26.62 -2.69 4.88
N SER A 212 27.59 -2.23 4.10
CA SER A 212 28.93 -2.83 4.03
C SER A 212 30.02 -1.77 4.14
N ARG A 213 31.20 -2.17 4.64
CA ARG A 213 32.38 -1.30 4.65
C ARG A 213 33.00 -1.27 3.27
N CYS A 214 33.47 -0.11 2.84
CA CYS A 214 34.17 0.05 1.58
C CYS A 214 35.44 0.89 1.74
N THR A 215 36.26 0.87 0.70
CA THR A 215 37.47 1.70 0.56
C THR A 215 37.11 3.12 0.11
N LYS A 216 38.07 4.05 0.24
CA LYS A 216 37.87 5.43 -0.20
C LYS A 216 37.72 5.50 -1.72
N GLU A 217 38.51 4.69 -2.42
CA GLU A 217 38.54 4.58 -3.87
C GLU A 217 37.17 4.11 -4.41
N GLU A 218 36.53 3.15 -3.72
CA GLU A 218 35.16 2.71 -4.03
C GLU A 218 34.10 3.78 -3.80
N ALA A 219 34.27 4.63 -2.78
CA ALA A 219 33.33 5.70 -2.47
C ALA A 219 33.50 6.92 -3.41
N ILE A 220 34.73 7.21 -3.85
CA ILE A 220 35.07 8.45 -4.57
C ILE A 220 35.43 8.15 -6.02
N GLU A 221 36.59 7.54 -6.26
CA GLU A 221 37.20 7.41 -7.59
C GLU A 221 36.37 6.55 -8.56
N HIS A 222 35.80 5.45 -8.06
CA HIS A 222 34.93 4.58 -8.84
C HIS A 222 33.61 5.24 -9.26
N ASN A 223 33.26 6.39 -8.67
CA ASN A 223 32.00 7.10 -8.94
C ASN A 223 32.16 8.36 -9.80
N TYR A 224 33.34 8.59 -10.39
CA TYR A 224 33.57 9.72 -11.31
C TYR A 224 32.81 9.58 -12.64
N GLY A 225 32.54 8.35 -13.09
CA GLY A 225 31.98 8.08 -14.42
C GLY A 225 33.03 7.95 -15.52
N GLY A 226 32.58 7.89 -16.77
CA GLY A 226 33.41 7.83 -17.98
C GLY A 226 34.22 6.54 -18.15
N HIS A 227 33.73 5.41 -17.65
CA HIS A 227 34.26 4.11 -18.06
C HIS A 227 33.81 3.82 -19.50
N ASP A 228 34.75 3.50 -20.39
CA ASP A 228 34.52 3.13 -21.80
C ASP A 228 34.81 1.63 -22.08
N ASP A 229 35.12 0.83 -21.07
CA ASP A 229 35.36 -0.62 -21.23
C ASP A 229 34.07 -1.47 -21.13
N ASP A 230 33.58 -1.85 -22.31
CA ASP A 230 32.63 -2.92 -22.67
C ASP A 230 31.48 -3.31 -21.70
N LEU A 231 30.24 -3.04 -22.15
CA LEU A 231 28.99 -3.77 -21.88
C LEU A 231 28.58 -4.04 -20.41
N SER A 232 29.25 -3.48 -19.42
CA SER A 232 28.92 -3.71 -18.00
C SER A 232 28.04 -2.59 -17.41
N VAL A 233 27.18 -2.94 -16.43
CA VAL A 233 26.32 -2.00 -15.67
C VAL A 233 27.12 -0.83 -15.02
N ARG A 234 28.45 -0.95 -14.92
CA ARG A 234 29.33 0.08 -14.38
C ARG A 234 29.41 1.35 -15.24
N HIS A 235 29.09 1.28 -16.54
CA HIS A 235 29.12 2.47 -17.43
C HIS A 235 28.16 3.58 -17.00
N CYS A 236 27.05 3.20 -16.35
CA CYS A 236 26.02 4.14 -15.93
C CYS A 236 25.99 4.34 -14.42
N THR A 237 27.05 3.96 -13.68
CA THR A 237 27.17 4.22 -12.23
C THR A 237 28.05 5.44 -11.98
N ASN A 238 27.48 6.51 -11.43
CA ASN A 238 28.22 7.73 -11.13
C ASN A 238 27.54 8.55 -10.02
N ALA A 239 28.34 9.39 -9.38
CA ALA A 239 27.86 10.30 -8.34
C ALA A 239 26.88 11.32 -8.93
N TYR A 240 25.75 11.48 -8.27
CA TYR A 240 24.66 12.39 -8.64
C TYR A 240 24.56 13.59 -7.69
N MET A 241 24.82 13.38 -6.40
CA MET A 241 24.79 14.42 -5.38
C MET A 241 25.91 14.18 -4.38
N LEU A 242 26.56 15.26 -3.95
CA LEU A 242 27.66 15.24 -2.99
C LEU A 242 27.29 16.06 -1.76
N VAL A 243 27.70 15.58 -0.60
CA VAL A 243 27.55 16.29 0.67
C VAL A 243 28.92 16.56 1.26
N TYR A 244 29.20 17.82 1.49
CA TYR A 244 30.43 18.32 2.08
C TYR A 244 30.14 18.99 3.42
N ILE A 245 31.03 18.85 4.39
CA ILE A 245 30.92 19.52 5.70
C ILE A 245 32.12 20.42 5.90
N ARG A 246 31.90 21.66 6.33
CA ARG A 246 32.97 22.62 6.61
C ARG A 246 33.86 22.10 7.73
N GLU A 247 35.18 22.11 7.51
CA GLU A 247 36.16 21.55 8.44
C GLU A 247 36.06 22.15 9.85
N SER A 248 35.88 23.48 9.94
CA SER A 248 35.72 24.20 11.22
C SER A 248 34.43 23.85 11.98
N LYS A 249 33.44 23.27 11.29
CA LYS A 249 32.12 22.91 11.84
C LYS A 249 31.89 21.41 11.96
N LEU A 250 32.86 20.59 11.57
CA LEU A 250 32.73 19.14 11.53
C LEU A 250 32.31 18.54 12.88
N SER A 251 32.90 19.00 13.98
CA SER A 251 32.60 18.52 15.33
C SER A 251 31.24 18.96 15.88
N GLU A 252 30.75 20.14 15.45
CA GLU A 252 29.42 20.64 15.79
C GLU A 252 28.34 19.86 15.02
N VAL A 253 28.57 19.60 13.72
CA VAL A 253 27.62 18.92 12.85
C VAL A 253 27.55 17.41 13.14
N LEU A 254 28.69 16.77 13.39
CA LEU A 254 28.79 15.32 13.65
C LEU A 254 28.88 15.01 15.16
N GLN A 255 28.21 15.81 15.98
CA GLN A 255 28.15 15.57 17.42
C GLN A 255 27.57 14.17 17.71
N ALA A 256 28.15 13.48 18.70
CA ALA A 256 27.65 12.16 19.11
C ALA A 256 26.23 12.28 19.68
N VAL A 257 25.30 11.51 19.13
CA VAL A 257 23.92 11.40 19.59
C VAL A 257 23.78 10.12 20.43
N THR A 258 23.12 10.25 21.58
CA THR A 258 22.88 9.19 22.55
C THR A 258 21.39 9.00 22.80
N ASP A 259 21.01 7.92 23.48
CA ASP A 259 19.60 7.65 23.82
C ASP A 259 18.99 8.74 24.73
N HIS A 260 19.82 9.51 25.45
CA HIS A 260 19.39 10.63 26.29
C HIS A 260 18.96 11.86 25.50
N ASP A 261 19.39 11.98 24.25
CA ASP A 261 19.00 13.09 23.36
C ASP A 261 17.61 12.89 22.77
N ILE A 262 17.02 11.70 22.92
CA ILE A 262 15.69 11.35 22.43
C ILE A 262 14.66 11.55 23.54
N PRO A 263 13.65 12.43 23.38
CA PRO A 263 12.63 12.65 24.40
C PRO A 263 11.88 11.36 24.75
N GLN A 264 11.70 11.08 26.05
CA GLN A 264 11.07 9.86 26.54
C GLN A 264 9.65 9.63 25.98
N GLN A 265 8.86 10.71 25.84
CA GLN A 265 7.53 10.64 25.24
C GLN A 265 7.55 10.04 23.81
N LEU A 266 8.59 10.34 23.03
CA LEU A 266 8.76 9.82 21.67
C LEU A 266 9.16 8.34 21.73
N VAL A 267 10.06 7.98 22.64
CA VAL A 267 10.47 6.58 22.87
C VAL A 267 9.27 5.69 23.22
N GLU A 268 8.47 6.10 24.21
CA GLU A 268 7.28 5.36 24.65
C GLU A 268 6.25 5.21 23.54
N ARG A 269 5.97 6.30 22.79
CA ARG A 269 5.06 6.27 21.67
C ARG A 269 5.51 5.28 20.58
N LEU A 270 6.77 5.33 20.16
CA LEU A 270 7.29 4.44 19.12
C LEU A 270 7.37 2.98 19.57
N GLN A 271 7.61 2.72 20.86
CA GLN A 271 7.56 1.38 21.41
C GLN A 271 6.15 0.80 21.37
N GLU A 272 5.14 1.60 21.70
CA GLU A 272 3.74 1.17 21.60
C GLU A 272 3.32 0.96 20.14
N GLU A 273 3.71 1.84 19.21
CA GLU A 273 3.47 1.65 17.78
C GLU A 273 4.07 0.31 17.29
N LYS A 274 5.31 0.00 17.67
CA LYS A 274 5.95 -1.30 17.36
C LYS A 274 5.21 -2.48 17.99
N ARG A 275 4.70 -2.34 19.21
CA ARG A 275 3.96 -3.40 19.91
C ARG A 275 2.64 -3.71 19.19
N VAL A 276 1.90 -2.68 18.81
CA VAL A 276 0.66 -2.80 18.03
C VAL A 276 0.93 -3.42 16.66
N GLU A 277 2.01 -3.02 15.99
CA GLU A 277 2.37 -3.55 14.68
C GLU A 277 2.80 -5.03 14.75
N ALA A 278 3.55 -5.41 15.78
CA ALA A 278 3.90 -6.81 16.05
C ALA A 278 2.65 -7.66 16.33
N GLN A 279 1.70 -7.14 17.13
CA GLN A 279 0.43 -7.80 17.40
C GLN A 279 -0.39 -8.00 16.12
N LYS A 280 -0.55 -6.96 15.30
CA LYS A 280 -1.23 -7.06 13.99
C LYS A 280 -0.53 -8.04 13.05
N ARG A 281 0.80 -8.08 13.03
CA ARG A 281 1.56 -9.04 12.23
C ARG A 281 1.30 -10.47 12.70
N LYS A 282 1.26 -10.70 14.01
CA LYS A 282 0.90 -12.00 14.60
C LYS A 282 -0.54 -12.38 14.25
N GLU A 283 -1.49 -11.46 14.37
CA GLU A 283 -2.89 -11.71 13.99
C GLU A 283 -3.05 -12.04 12.50
N ARG A 284 -2.32 -11.36 11.61
CA ARG A 284 -2.29 -11.70 10.17
C ARG A 284 -1.65 -13.06 9.91
N GLN A 285 -0.58 -13.37 10.63
CA GLN A 285 0.05 -14.70 10.58
C GLN A 285 -0.88 -15.77 11.14
N GLU A 286 -1.76 -15.48 12.09
CA GLU A 286 -2.73 -16.45 12.59
C GLU A 286 -4.00 -16.48 11.74
N ALA A 287 -4.33 -15.41 10.99
CA ALA A 287 -5.55 -15.31 10.19
C ALA A 287 -5.68 -16.44 9.15
N HIS A 288 -4.57 -16.90 8.56
CA HIS A 288 -4.60 -18.03 7.61
C HIS A 288 -5.02 -19.37 8.25
N LEU A 289 -4.93 -19.49 9.58
CA LEU A 289 -5.37 -20.67 10.36
C LEU A 289 -6.87 -20.68 10.60
N TYR A 290 -7.56 -19.56 10.38
CA TYR A 290 -9.01 -19.45 10.57
C TYR A 290 -9.74 -19.46 9.23
N MET A 291 -11.00 -19.88 9.28
CA MET A 291 -11.99 -19.77 8.20
C MET A 291 -13.25 -19.10 8.73
N GLN A 292 -14.07 -18.58 7.83
CA GLN A 292 -15.38 -18.03 8.15
C GLN A 292 -16.44 -19.07 7.80
N VAL A 293 -17.33 -19.34 8.74
CA VAL A 293 -18.53 -20.17 8.52
C VAL A 293 -19.75 -19.26 8.60
N GLN A 294 -20.52 -19.22 7.53
CA GLN A 294 -21.73 -18.41 7.39
C GLN A 294 -22.94 -19.28 7.65
N ILE A 295 -23.65 -19.00 8.73
CA ILE A 295 -24.90 -19.70 9.07
C ILE A 295 -26.08 -18.91 8.50
N VAL A 296 -26.91 -19.58 7.72
CA VAL A 296 -28.21 -19.08 7.25
C VAL A 296 -29.33 -19.85 7.94
N ALA A 297 -30.33 -19.14 8.46
CA ALA A 297 -31.52 -19.74 9.07
C ALA A 297 -32.68 -19.77 8.07
N GLU A 298 -33.70 -20.59 8.37
CA GLU A 298 -34.84 -20.82 7.47
C GLU A 298 -35.70 -19.54 7.25
N ASP A 299 -35.65 -18.60 8.19
CA ASP A 299 -36.35 -17.31 8.08
C ASP A 299 -35.89 -16.48 6.87
N GLN A 300 -34.64 -16.66 6.43
CA GLN A 300 -34.09 -15.98 5.25
C GLN A 300 -34.69 -16.52 3.94
N PHE A 301 -35.31 -17.70 3.95
CA PHE A 301 -35.95 -18.28 2.77
C PHE A 301 -37.37 -17.72 2.58
N CYS A 302 -37.98 -17.23 3.66
CA CYS A 302 -39.31 -16.67 3.65
C CYS A 302 -39.39 -15.39 2.80
N GLY A 303 -40.33 -15.36 1.87
CA GLY A 303 -40.59 -14.20 1.01
C GLY A 303 -39.65 -14.07 -0.20
N HIS A 304 -38.68 -14.97 -0.36
CA HIS A 304 -37.82 -14.99 -1.54
C HIS A 304 -38.61 -15.27 -2.83
N GLN A 305 -38.42 -14.42 -3.84
CA GLN A 305 -39.13 -14.49 -5.13
C GLN A 305 -38.27 -15.07 -6.26
N GLY A 306 -36.98 -15.31 -6.01
CA GLY A 306 -36.06 -15.82 -7.01
C GLY A 306 -35.97 -17.34 -7.04
N ASN A 307 -34.98 -17.81 -7.80
CA ASN A 307 -34.58 -19.21 -7.81
C ASN A 307 -33.83 -19.56 -6.52
N ASP A 308 -33.73 -20.86 -6.20
CA ASP A 308 -33.03 -21.38 -5.02
C ASP A 308 -33.58 -20.81 -3.69
N MET A 309 -32.86 -20.97 -2.60
CA MET A 309 -33.42 -20.75 -1.26
C MET A 309 -33.51 -19.26 -0.89
N TYR A 310 -32.55 -18.45 -1.34
CA TYR A 310 -32.45 -17.03 -1.01
C TYR A 310 -31.68 -16.27 -2.10
N ASP A 311 -31.65 -14.94 -1.97
CA ASP A 311 -30.85 -14.04 -2.80
C ASP A 311 -29.50 -13.79 -2.11
N GLU A 312 -28.40 -14.16 -2.76
CA GLU A 312 -27.02 -14.08 -2.22
C GLU A 312 -26.62 -12.64 -1.83
N GLU A 313 -27.22 -11.61 -2.44
CA GLU A 313 -26.94 -10.21 -2.10
C GLU A 313 -27.78 -9.69 -0.93
N LYS A 314 -28.91 -10.33 -0.63
CA LYS A 314 -29.88 -9.86 0.39
C LYS A 314 -29.87 -10.69 1.68
N VAL A 315 -29.40 -11.93 1.60
CA VAL A 315 -29.35 -12.86 2.73
C VAL A 315 -28.51 -12.31 3.87
N LYS A 316 -28.99 -12.50 5.10
CA LYS A 316 -28.26 -12.14 6.31
C LYS A 316 -27.68 -13.39 6.93
N TYR A 317 -26.35 -13.46 6.97
CA TYR A 317 -25.63 -14.56 7.60
C TYR A 317 -25.27 -14.23 9.05
N THR A 318 -25.31 -15.24 9.91
CA THR A 318 -24.58 -15.20 11.18
C THR A 318 -23.20 -15.79 10.97
N VAL A 319 -22.16 -14.97 11.10
CA VAL A 319 -20.78 -15.34 10.73
C VAL A 319 -19.98 -15.78 11.96
N PHE A 320 -19.38 -16.96 11.87
CA PHE A 320 -18.47 -17.51 12.88
C PHE A 320 -17.04 -17.52 12.35
N LYS A 321 -16.09 -17.08 13.19
CA LYS A 321 -14.66 -17.28 12.96
C LYS A 321 -14.25 -18.60 13.60
N VAL A 322 -13.85 -19.57 12.79
CA VAL A 322 -13.58 -20.95 13.23
C VAL A 322 -12.15 -21.33 12.85
N LEU A 323 -11.47 -22.13 13.66
CA LEU A 323 -10.17 -22.69 13.30
C LEU A 323 -10.34 -23.70 12.17
N LYS A 324 -9.52 -23.63 11.13
CA LYS A 324 -9.60 -24.58 9.99
C LYS A 324 -9.47 -26.04 10.41
N ASN A 325 -8.66 -26.29 11.43
CA ASN A 325 -8.38 -27.62 11.97
C ASN A 325 -9.23 -28.01 13.18
N SER A 326 -10.19 -27.18 13.63
CA SER A 326 -11.14 -27.62 14.66
C SER A 326 -12.06 -28.69 14.10
N SER A 327 -12.55 -29.55 14.97
CA SER A 327 -13.52 -30.59 14.63
C SER A 327 -14.93 -30.01 14.42
N LEU A 328 -15.78 -30.75 13.69
CA LEU A 328 -17.20 -30.41 13.56
C LEU A 328 -17.91 -30.37 14.91
N ALA A 329 -17.60 -31.31 15.82
CA ALA A 329 -18.20 -31.36 17.15
C ALA A 329 -17.93 -30.09 17.98
N GLU A 330 -16.69 -29.58 17.96
CA GLU A 330 -16.33 -28.33 18.62
C GLU A 330 -17.08 -27.14 18.02
N PHE A 331 -17.25 -27.11 16.69
CA PHE A 331 -18.04 -26.06 16.03
C PHE A 331 -19.51 -26.12 16.43
N VAL A 332 -20.13 -27.30 16.40
CA VAL A 332 -21.53 -27.49 16.81
C VAL A 332 -21.75 -27.10 18.27
N GLN A 333 -20.79 -27.39 19.16
CA GLN A 333 -20.82 -26.92 20.53
C GLN A 333 -20.79 -25.39 20.61
N SER A 334 -19.88 -24.73 19.91
CA SER A 334 -19.81 -23.27 19.86
C SER A 334 -21.08 -22.64 19.26
N LEU A 335 -21.64 -23.26 18.22
CA LEU A 335 -22.85 -22.82 17.54
C LEU A 335 -24.06 -22.89 18.48
N SER A 336 -24.25 -24.03 19.15
CA SER A 336 -25.34 -24.25 20.11
C SER A 336 -25.34 -23.21 21.22
N GLN A 337 -24.17 -22.91 21.80
CA GLN A 337 -24.03 -21.92 22.87
C GLN A 337 -24.32 -20.49 22.38
N THR A 338 -23.86 -20.14 21.17
CA THR A 338 -24.01 -18.78 20.63
C THR A 338 -25.43 -18.51 20.16
N MET A 339 -26.08 -19.50 19.53
CA MET A 339 -27.45 -19.39 19.03
C MET A 339 -28.51 -19.65 20.11
N GLY A 340 -28.12 -20.26 21.24
CA GLY A 340 -29.04 -20.57 22.34
C GLY A 340 -29.95 -21.77 22.07
N PHE A 341 -29.58 -22.66 21.15
CA PHE A 341 -30.32 -23.89 20.87
C PHE A 341 -29.59 -25.12 21.43
N PRO A 342 -30.31 -26.10 22.00
CA PRO A 342 -29.74 -27.41 22.32
C PRO A 342 -29.15 -28.12 21.09
N GLN A 343 -28.07 -28.88 21.28
CA GLN A 343 -27.39 -29.59 20.17
C GLN A 343 -28.26 -30.65 19.48
N ASP A 344 -29.22 -31.22 20.21
CA ASP A 344 -30.20 -32.20 19.70
C ASP A 344 -31.41 -31.56 19.01
N GLN A 345 -31.49 -30.23 19.02
CA GLN A 345 -32.55 -29.45 18.39
C GLN A 345 -32.07 -28.67 17.15
N ILE A 346 -30.85 -28.94 16.70
CA ILE A 346 -30.27 -28.33 15.51
C ILE A 346 -29.70 -29.37 14.55
N ARG A 347 -29.72 -29.06 13.26
CA ARG A 347 -29.07 -29.87 12.22
C ARG A 347 -28.44 -28.96 11.18
N LEU A 348 -27.22 -29.30 10.78
CA LEU A 348 -26.41 -28.51 9.85
C LEU A 348 -26.50 -29.11 8.46
N TRP A 349 -26.83 -28.28 7.47
CA TRP A 349 -26.94 -28.64 6.06
C TRP A 349 -26.03 -27.73 5.22
N PRO A 350 -24.80 -28.16 4.86
CA PRO A 350 -23.91 -27.35 4.04
C PRO A 350 -24.55 -26.92 2.73
N MET A 351 -24.38 -25.66 2.33
CA MET A 351 -24.89 -25.15 1.07
C MET A 351 -23.89 -25.45 -0.05
N GLN A 352 -24.17 -26.47 -0.86
CA GLN A 352 -23.27 -26.93 -1.91
C GLN A 352 -23.71 -26.41 -3.29
N ALA A 353 -22.75 -25.86 -4.05
CA ALA A 353 -22.95 -25.51 -5.44
C ALA A 353 -22.96 -26.78 -6.31
N ARG A 354 -24.00 -26.93 -7.13
CA ARG A 354 -24.18 -28.05 -8.06
C ARG A 354 -23.66 -27.68 -9.45
N SER A 355 -23.39 -28.68 -10.29
CA SER A 355 -22.85 -28.51 -11.65
C SER A 355 -23.74 -27.68 -12.59
N ASN A 356 -25.03 -27.55 -12.29
CA ASN A 356 -26.00 -26.74 -13.03
C ASN A 356 -26.05 -25.26 -12.59
N GLY A 357 -25.16 -24.84 -11.67
CA GLY A 357 -25.09 -23.47 -11.16
C GLY A 357 -26.11 -23.12 -10.07
N THR A 358 -26.81 -24.11 -9.50
CA THR A 358 -27.68 -23.91 -8.32
C THR A 358 -26.91 -24.16 -7.02
N LYS A 359 -27.20 -23.43 -5.95
CA LYS A 359 -26.60 -23.62 -4.61
C LYS A 359 -27.68 -24.08 -3.64
N ARG A 360 -27.51 -25.29 -3.08
CA ARG A 360 -28.57 -25.98 -2.33
C ARG A 360 -28.07 -26.61 -1.05
N PRO A 361 -28.92 -26.76 -0.03
CA PRO A 361 -28.59 -27.58 1.13
C PRO A 361 -28.20 -29.00 0.70
N ALA A 362 -27.12 -29.51 1.27
CA ALA A 362 -26.57 -30.85 1.08
C ALA A 362 -26.48 -31.53 2.45
N MET A 363 -26.51 -32.87 2.45
CA MET A 363 -26.45 -33.64 3.69
C MET A 363 -25.03 -33.61 4.28
N LEU A 364 -24.94 -33.50 5.60
CA LEU A 364 -23.73 -33.70 6.39
C LEU A 364 -24.05 -34.60 7.58
N ASP A 365 -23.25 -35.65 7.79
CA ASP A 365 -23.51 -36.63 8.83
C ASP A 365 -22.74 -36.25 10.10
N ASN A 366 -23.41 -35.58 11.03
CA ASN A 366 -22.77 -35.10 12.26
C ASN A 366 -22.08 -36.21 13.08
N GLU A 367 -22.60 -37.44 13.06
CA GLU A 367 -21.99 -38.56 13.80
C GLU A 367 -20.77 -39.13 13.08
N ALA A 368 -20.88 -39.35 11.76
CA ALA A 368 -19.77 -39.91 10.98
C ALA A 368 -18.63 -38.90 10.74
N ASP A 369 -18.97 -37.63 10.59
CA ASP A 369 -18.05 -36.54 10.24
C ASP A 369 -17.60 -35.71 11.44
N GLY A 370 -18.07 -36.02 12.65
CA GLY A 370 -17.84 -35.23 13.87
C GLY A 370 -16.36 -34.93 14.19
N ASN A 371 -15.45 -35.86 13.85
CA ASN A 371 -14.01 -35.74 14.11
C ASN A 371 -13.21 -35.14 12.95
N LYS A 372 -13.83 -34.92 11.78
CA LYS A 372 -13.16 -34.31 10.63
C LYS A 372 -12.96 -32.82 10.87
N THR A 373 -11.94 -32.25 10.23
CA THR A 373 -11.65 -30.82 10.37
C THR A 373 -12.62 -29.98 9.54
N MET A 374 -12.92 -28.76 10.00
CA MET A 374 -13.84 -27.85 9.31
C MET A 374 -13.41 -27.54 7.87
N ILE A 375 -12.11 -27.42 7.61
CA ILE A 375 -11.59 -27.14 6.25
C ILE A 375 -11.67 -28.33 5.29
N GLU A 376 -11.55 -29.55 5.82
CA GLU A 376 -11.75 -30.78 5.04
C GLU A 376 -13.24 -30.96 4.71
N LEU A 377 -14.13 -30.66 5.67
CA LEU A 377 -15.57 -30.74 5.47
C LEU A 377 -16.11 -29.69 4.49
N SER A 378 -15.48 -28.52 4.46
CA SER A 378 -15.83 -27.48 3.48
C SER A 378 -15.20 -27.70 2.11
N ASP A 379 -14.41 -28.76 1.89
CA ASP A 379 -13.62 -28.97 0.67
C ASP A 379 -12.80 -27.72 0.27
N ASN A 380 -12.14 -27.11 1.26
CA ASN A 380 -11.39 -25.85 1.14
C ASN A 380 -12.21 -24.61 0.80
N GLU A 381 -13.54 -24.67 0.86
CA GLU A 381 -14.41 -23.49 0.72
C GLU A 381 -14.24 -22.55 1.93
N ASN A 382 -13.99 -21.26 1.64
CA ASN A 382 -13.91 -20.19 2.65
C ASN A 382 -14.28 -18.84 2.00
N PRO A 383 -15.39 -18.20 2.41
CA PRO A 383 -16.28 -18.59 3.51
C PRO A 383 -17.12 -19.84 3.19
N TRP A 384 -17.36 -20.71 4.19
CA TRP A 384 -18.21 -21.89 4.05
C TRP A 384 -19.64 -21.58 4.49
N THR A 385 -20.64 -21.81 3.65
CA THR A 385 -22.04 -21.49 3.96
C THR A 385 -22.80 -22.74 4.41
N ILE A 386 -23.53 -22.67 5.53
CA ILE A 386 -24.31 -23.77 6.09
C ILE A 386 -25.72 -23.28 6.43
N PHE A 387 -26.73 -24.02 5.98
CA PHE A 387 -28.11 -23.87 6.43
C PHE A 387 -28.28 -24.54 7.81
N LEU A 388 -28.75 -23.78 8.79
CA LEU A 388 -29.07 -24.27 10.13
C LEU A 388 -30.57 -24.51 10.23
N GLU A 389 -30.92 -25.78 10.32
CA GLU A 389 -32.26 -26.21 10.70
C GLU A 389 -32.39 -26.21 12.22
N THR A 390 -33.49 -25.67 12.73
CA THR A 390 -33.82 -25.62 14.15
C THR A 390 -35.24 -26.16 14.36
N VAL A 391 -35.51 -26.76 15.52
CA VAL A 391 -36.91 -27.02 15.92
C VAL A 391 -37.70 -25.71 15.93
N ASP A 392 -38.95 -25.75 15.49
CA ASP A 392 -39.89 -24.64 15.64
C ASP A 392 -39.93 -24.20 17.12
N PRO A 393 -39.61 -22.94 17.45
CA PRO A 393 -39.60 -22.45 18.83
C PRO A 393 -40.91 -22.70 19.59
N GLU A 394 -42.07 -22.66 18.92
CA GLU A 394 -43.37 -22.93 19.56
C GLU A 394 -43.50 -24.40 19.96
N LEU A 395 -43.00 -25.32 19.14
CA LEU A 395 -43.00 -26.75 19.43
C LEU A 395 -41.88 -27.15 20.40
N ALA A 396 -40.74 -26.47 20.35
CA ALA A 396 -39.62 -26.71 21.27
C ALA A 396 -40.03 -26.48 22.72
N ALA A 397 -40.85 -25.45 23.00
CA ALA A 397 -41.40 -25.18 24.33
C ALA A 397 -42.30 -26.32 24.86
N SER A 398 -42.88 -27.11 23.96
CA SER A 398 -43.70 -28.29 24.29
C SER A 398 -42.90 -29.60 24.38
N GLY A 399 -41.57 -29.53 24.24
CA GLY A 399 -40.65 -30.68 24.35
C GLY A 399 -40.42 -31.43 23.04
N ALA A 400 -40.71 -30.82 21.88
CA ALA A 400 -40.41 -31.42 20.59
C ALA A 400 -38.89 -31.44 20.31
N THR A 401 -38.42 -32.52 19.69
CA THR A 401 -37.04 -32.67 19.19
C THR A 401 -37.06 -32.79 17.67
N LEU A 402 -35.94 -32.52 17.01
CA LEU A 402 -35.84 -32.75 15.57
C LEU A 402 -36.10 -34.24 15.26
N PRO A 403 -36.91 -34.56 14.23
CA PRO A 403 -37.08 -35.93 13.77
C PRO A 403 -35.73 -36.53 13.37
N LYS A 404 -35.57 -37.84 13.57
CA LYS A 404 -34.43 -38.56 12.99
C LYS A 404 -34.50 -38.49 11.46
N PHE A 405 -33.34 -38.43 10.83
CA PHE A 405 -33.19 -38.43 9.38
C PHE A 405 -32.35 -39.64 8.99
N ASP A 406 -32.94 -40.61 8.30
CA ASP A 406 -32.20 -41.75 7.75
C ASP A 406 -31.59 -41.34 6.41
N LYS A 407 -30.27 -41.11 6.39
CA LYS A 407 -29.53 -40.70 5.18
C LYS A 407 -29.66 -41.66 3.99
N ASP A 408 -29.99 -42.93 4.23
CA ASP A 408 -30.07 -43.93 3.16
C ASP A 408 -31.49 -44.01 2.57
N HIS A 409 -32.52 -43.65 3.34
CA HIS A 409 -33.92 -43.89 2.99
C HIS A 409 -34.83 -42.66 3.02
N ASP A 410 -34.41 -41.57 3.66
CA ASP A 410 -35.14 -40.31 3.75
C ASP A 410 -34.53 -39.24 2.83
N VAL A 411 -35.35 -38.25 2.49
CA VAL A 411 -34.96 -37.07 1.72
C VAL A 411 -35.59 -35.84 2.35
N MET A 412 -34.84 -34.73 2.37
CA MET A 412 -35.37 -33.41 2.70
C MET A 412 -35.80 -32.68 1.43
N LEU A 413 -37.06 -32.23 1.40
CA LEU A 413 -37.64 -31.47 0.29
C LEU A 413 -38.06 -30.08 0.74
N PHE A 414 -37.82 -29.06 -0.08
CA PHE A 414 -38.29 -27.69 0.14
C PHE A 414 -39.54 -27.43 -0.68
N LEU A 415 -40.52 -26.75 -0.08
CA LEU A 415 -41.82 -26.52 -0.69
C LEU A 415 -42.00 -25.03 -0.98
N LYS A 416 -42.43 -24.70 -2.19
CA LYS A 416 -42.82 -23.34 -2.57
C LYS A 416 -44.19 -23.35 -3.23
N MET A 417 -45.10 -22.51 -2.76
CA MET A 417 -46.40 -22.30 -3.41
C MET A 417 -46.33 -21.04 -4.27
N TYR A 418 -46.69 -21.15 -5.54
CA TYR A 418 -46.83 -20.01 -6.43
C TYR A 418 -48.30 -19.66 -6.60
N ASP A 419 -48.61 -18.40 -6.32
CA ASP A 419 -49.94 -17.84 -6.51
C ASP A 419 -50.00 -17.09 -7.86
N PRO A 420 -50.73 -17.62 -8.87
CA PRO A 420 -50.86 -16.97 -10.17
C PRO A 420 -51.55 -15.60 -10.10
N LYS A 421 -52.37 -15.34 -9.08
CA LYS A 421 -53.11 -14.08 -8.94
C LYS A 421 -52.18 -12.95 -8.56
N THR A 422 -51.31 -13.17 -7.57
CA THR A 422 -50.30 -12.20 -7.14
C THR A 422 -48.98 -12.30 -7.90
N ARG A 423 -48.80 -13.37 -8.69
CA ARG A 423 -47.56 -13.72 -9.40
C ARG A 423 -46.37 -13.79 -8.45
N SER A 424 -46.58 -14.39 -7.28
CA SER A 424 -45.59 -14.46 -6.20
C SER A 424 -45.32 -15.90 -5.78
N LEU A 425 -44.10 -16.14 -5.30
CA LEU A 425 -43.69 -17.37 -4.63
C LEU A 425 -43.81 -17.20 -3.12
N ASN A 426 -44.32 -18.22 -2.46
CA ASN A 426 -44.49 -18.30 -1.01
C ASN A 426 -43.75 -19.55 -0.53
N TYR A 427 -42.80 -19.36 0.38
CA TYR A 427 -42.08 -20.47 0.97
C TYR A 427 -42.98 -21.22 1.94
N CYS A 428 -43.03 -22.55 1.82
CA CYS A 428 -43.88 -23.44 2.61
C CYS A 428 -43.05 -24.40 3.47
N GLY A 429 -41.86 -23.99 3.90
CA GLY A 429 -40.97 -24.79 4.75
C GLY A 429 -40.36 -25.99 4.04
N HIS A 430 -39.71 -26.85 4.83
CA HIS A 430 -39.17 -28.14 4.39
C HIS A 430 -39.91 -29.33 5.02
N ILE A 431 -39.81 -30.51 4.41
CA ILE A 431 -40.34 -31.78 4.93
C ILE A 431 -39.30 -32.90 4.82
N TYR A 432 -39.37 -33.85 5.76
CA TYR A 432 -38.74 -35.15 5.62
C TYR A 432 -39.73 -36.16 5.08
N THR A 433 -39.29 -36.96 4.12
CA THR A 433 -40.11 -38.04 3.58
C THR A 433 -39.22 -39.21 3.13
N PRO A 434 -39.69 -40.46 3.26
CA PRO A 434 -39.01 -41.59 2.67
C PRO A 434 -38.90 -41.42 1.15
N ILE A 435 -37.76 -41.81 0.56
CA ILE A 435 -37.52 -41.79 -0.88
C ILE A 435 -38.55 -42.65 -1.63
N SER A 436 -39.07 -43.70 -0.99
CA SER A 436 -40.12 -44.57 -1.54
C SER A 436 -41.54 -43.98 -1.46
N CYS A 437 -41.72 -42.83 -0.80
CA CYS A 437 -43.02 -42.19 -0.64
C CYS A 437 -43.57 -41.74 -2.00
N LYS A 438 -44.86 -41.98 -2.25
CA LYS A 438 -45.50 -41.50 -3.48
C LYS A 438 -45.82 -40.02 -3.32
N ILE A 439 -45.65 -39.25 -4.40
CA ILE A 439 -46.01 -37.81 -4.46
C ILE A 439 -47.45 -37.58 -4.00
N ARG A 440 -48.37 -38.49 -4.32
CA ARG A 440 -49.79 -38.42 -3.90
C ARG A 440 -49.95 -38.30 -2.39
N ASP A 441 -49.11 -39.00 -1.63
CA ASP A 441 -49.19 -39.04 -0.18
C ASP A 441 -48.64 -37.74 0.46
N LEU A 442 -47.92 -36.92 -0.31
CA LEU A 442 -47.43 -35.61 0.10
C LEU A 442 -48.45 -34.48 -0.14
N LEU A 443 -49.43 -34.68 -1.03
CA LEU A 443 -50.42 -33.65 -1.38
C LEU A 443 -51.20 -33.10 -0.18
N PRO A 444 -51.64 -33.93 0.80
CA PRO A 444 -52.35 -33.42 1.98
C PRO A 444 -51.53 -32.40 2.79
N VAL A 445 -50.22 -32.63 2.91
CA VAL A 445 -49.29 -31.74 3.62
C VAL A 445 -49.09 -30.44 2.84
N MET A 446 -48.99 -30.53 1.51
CA MET A 446 -48.86 -29.33 0.67
C MET A 446 -50.12 -28.45 0.74
N CYS A 447 -51.31 -29.06 0.71
CA CYS A 447 -52.58 -28.35 0.88
C CYS A 447 -52.64 -27.65 2.24
N ASP A 448 -52.30 -28.37 3.32
CA ASP A 448 -52.32 -27.83 4.68
C ASP A 448 -51.39 -26.61 4.84
N ARG A 449 -50.13 -26.74 4.40
CA ARG A 449 -49.14 -25.64 4.48
C ARG A 449 -49.48 -24.43 3.60
N ALA A 450 -50.19 -24.64 2.50
CA ALA A 450 -50.67 -23.56 1.65
C ALA A 450 -52.03 -22.97 2.11
N GLY A 451 -52.66 -23.55 3.13
CA GLY A 451 -54.00 -23.15 3.60
C GLY A 451 -55.13 -23.55 2.65
N PHE A 452 -54.94 -24.57 1.83
CA PHE A 452 -55.94 -25.10 0.92
C PHE A 452 -56.79 -26.19 1.57
N ILE A 453 -57.97 -26.43 0.99
CA ILE A 453 -58.86 -27.51 1.40
C ILE A 453 -58.20 -28.85 1.00
N GLN A 454 -58.37 -29.88 1.82
CA GLN A 454 -57.91 -31.23 1.49
C GLN A 454 -58.53 -31.70 0.16
N ASP A 455 -57.80 -32.55 -0.57
CA ASP A 455 -58.15 -33.03 -1.93
C ASP A 455 -58.25 -31.93 -3.02
N THR A 456 -57.70 -30.73 -2.77
CA THR A 456 -57.53 -29.71 -3.81
C THR A 456 -56.63 -30.25 -4.94
N SER A 457 -57.04 -30.05 -6.19
CA SER A 457 -56.24 -30.43 -7.36
C SER A 457 -55.02 -29.52 -7.50
N LEU A 458 -53.83 -30.08 -7.35
CA LEU A 458 -52.55 -29.35 -7.40
C LEU A 458 -51.76 -29.72 -8.65
N ILE A 459 -51.03 -28.75 -9.22
CA ILE A 459 -50.04 -28.97 -10.27
C ILE A 459 -48.65 -28.83 -9.66
N LEU A 460 -47.82 -29.86 -9.81
CA LEU A 460 -46.49 -29.93 -9.22
C LEU A 460 -45.39 -29.75 -10.27
N TYR A 461 -44.36 -29.00 -9.91
CA TYR A 461 -43.16 -28.77 -10.72
C TYR A 461 -41.92 -29.04 -9.89
N GLU A 462 -40.89 -29.60 -10.51
CA GLU A 462 -39.55 -29.68 -9.93
C GLU A 462 -38.71 -28.50 -10.44
N VAL A 463 -38.09 -27.73 -9.54
CA VAL A 463 -37.18 -26.64 -9.93
C VAL A 463 -35.75 -27.16 -10.01
N CYS A 464 -35.32 -27.41 -11.25
CA CYS A 464 -34.00 -27.94 -11.55
C CYS A 464 -32.97 -26.88 -11.95
N GLN A 465 -33.39 -25.72 -12.51
CA GLN A 465 -32.49 -24.62 -12.93
C GLN A 465 -33.28 -23.34 -13.26
N ALA A 466 -32.59 -22.19 -13.28
CA ALA A 466 -33.14 -20.84 -13.51
C ALA A 466 -33.98 -20.61 -14.79
N HIS A 467 -33.99 -21.56 -15.75
CA HIS A 467 -34.69 -21.42 -17.03
C HIS A 467 -35.62 -22.59 -17.39
N LEU A 468 -35.90 -23.54 -16.49
CA LEU A 468 -36.84 -24.64 -16.75
C LEU A 468 -37.92 -24.78 -15.67
N SER A 469 -39.02 -24.04 -15.83
CA SER A 469 -40.39 -24.52 -15.55
C SER A 469 -41.41 -23.58 -16.21
N LEU A 470 -42.24 -24.17 -17.09
CA LEU A 470 -43.07 -23.60 -18.17
C LEU A 470 -44.49 -23.18 -17.77
N GLY A 471 -45.11 -22.33 -18.61
CA GLY A 471 -46.46 -22.57 -19.15
C GLY A 471 -47.66 -22.11 -18.30
N VAL A 472 -48.53 -21.32 -18.91
CA VAL A 472 -49.69 -20.65 -18.30
C VAL A 472 -50.85 -21.63 -17.99
N GLY A 473 -51.23 -21.77 -16.71
CA GLY A 473 -52.58 -22.19 -16.31
C GLY A 473 -52.67 -23.13 -15.09
N GLY A 474 -53.00 -22.59 -13.90
CA GLY A 474 -53.36 -23.34 -12.68
C GLY A 474 -52.61 -22.88 -11.41
N VAL A 475 -53.19 -23.12 -10.22
CA VAL A 475 -52.51 -22.90 -8.93
C VAL A 475 -51.36 -23.89 -8.81
N LEU A 476 -50.17 -23.38 -8.48
CA LEU A 476 -48.90 -24.00 -8.81
C LEU A 476 -48.15 -24.29 -7.49
N LEU A 477 -47.78 -25.54 -7.25
CA LEU A 477 -46.87 -25.90 -6.16
C LEU A 477 -45.56 -26.40 -6.77
N VAL A 478 -44.48 -25.84 -6.27
CA VAL A 478 -43.14 -26.01 -6.79
C VAL A 478 -42.35 -26.79 -5.73
N LEU A 479 -42.03 -28.03 -6.07
CA LEU A 479 -41.07 -28.86 -5.36
C LEU A 479 -39.67 -28.33 -5.70
N ASP A 480 -39.00 -27.77 -4.70
CA ASP A 480 -37.64 -27.32 -4.84
C ASP A 480 -36.72 -28.25 -4.05
N CYS A 481 -35.74 -28.83 -4.74
CA CYS A 481 -34.64 -29.60 -4.17
C CYS A 481 -34.97 -31.01 -3.63
N CYS A 482 -34.22 -31.99 -4.13
CA CYS A 482 -34.01 -33.31 -3.54
C CYS A 482 -32.62 -33.28 -2.88
N VAL A 483 -32.56 -33.41 -1.54
CA VAL A 483 -31.31 -33.57 -0.79
C VAL A 483 -31.16 -35.05 -0.46
N LYS A 484 -30.39 -35.77 -1.29
CA LYS A 484 -29.86 -37.10 -0.93
C LYS A 484 -28.63 -36.95 -0.06
#